data_AF-A0A959QZM2-F1
#
_entry.id   AF-A0A959QZM2-F1
#
_cell.length_a   1.000
_cell.length_b   1.000
_cell.length_c   1.000
_cell.angle_alpha   90.00
_cell.angle_beta   90.00
_cell.angle_gamma   90.00
#
_symmetry.space_group_name_H-M   'P 1'
#
loop_
_entity.id
_entity.type
_entity.pdbx_description
1 polymer ?
#
loop_
_entity_poly.entity_id
_entity_poly.type
_entity_poly.pdbx_seq_one_letter_code
_entity_poly.pdbx_strand_id
1 'polypeptide(L)'
;MTSTNLIRLIVLILPFHLQAQEKPIETNLKSKIEAVTVYLQGAQIERKASFTIPKGKTNLVLTNLSPFIDPASISVQGKGNFITLSVNHRRNYLEKESRSAEVARLQDLSELTQDSIILEQSLLTVWAEEEQFLRENRNIKGEATGYQLEDLQAIGA
;
A
#
# COMPACT_ATOMS: atom_id res chain seq x y z
N MET A 1 -65.21 32.02 5.64
CA MET A 1 -64.95 30.55 5.68
C MET A 1 -64.21 30.03 4.44
N THR A 2 -63.36 30.85 3.79
CA THR A 2 -62.62 30.45 2.56
C THR A 2 -61.12 30.31 2.80
N SER A 3 -60.55 31.07 3.74
CA SER A 3 -59.11 31.03 4.09
C SER A 3 -58.68 29.73 4.81
N THR A 4 -59.50 29.22 5.74
CA THR A 4 -59.20 27.97 6.48
C THR A 4 -59.24 26.72 5.60
N ASN A 5 -60.01 26.73 4.51
CA ASN A 5 -60.06 25.64 3.54
C ASN A 5 -58.83 25.62 2.61
N LEU A 6 -58.23 26.79 2.34
CA LEU A 6 -56.99 26.89 1.55
C LEU A 6 -55.79 26.29 2.31
N ILE A 7 -55.72 26.54 3.63
CA ILE A 7 -54.67 25.97 4.50
C ILE A 7 -54.82 24.44 4.61
N ARG A 8 -56.06 23.92 4.67
CA ARG A 8 -56.33 22.47 4.66
C ARG A 8 -55.93 21.80 3.34
N LEU A 9 -56.04 22.50 2.21
CA LEU A 9 -55.61 21.99 0.91
C LEU A 9 -54.07 21.89 0.82
N ILE A 10 -53.35 22.88 1.36
CA ILE A 10 -51.87 22.89 1.36
C ILE A 10 -51.29 21.79 2.27
N VAL A 11 -51.94 21.50 3.41
CA VAL A 11 -51.52 20.42 4.33
C VAL A 11 -51.72 19.02 3.71
N LEU A 12 -52.65 18.85 2.76
CA LEU A 12 -52.88 17.57 2.09
C LEU A 12 -51.86 17.26 0.98
N ILE A 13 -51.18 18.28 0.43
CA ILE A 13 -50.22 18.13 -0.69
C ILE A 13 -48.78 17.95 -0.18
N LEU A 14 -48.50 18.25 1.09
CA LEU A 14 -47.16 18.20 1.67
C LEU A 14 -46.49 16.79 1.76
N PRO A 15 -47.18 15.64 1.82
CA PRO A 15 -46.47 14.35 1.91
C PRO A 15 -46.04 13.77 0.55
N PHE A 16 -46.28 14.45 -0.59
CA PHE A 16 -46.02 13.86 -1.91
C PHE A 16 -44.58 14.04 -2.46
N HIS A 17 -43.67 14.66 -1.71
CA HIS A 17 -42.27 14.81 -2.11
C HIS A 17 -41.31 13.78 -1.50
N LEU A 18 -41.78 12.56 -1.22
CA LEU A 18 -40.90 11.41 -1.04
C LEU A 18 -40.53 10.83 -2.41
N GLN A 19 -39.66 11.53 -3.14
CA GLN A 19 -38.89 10.86 -4.20
C GLN A 19 -37.95 9.87 -3.50
N ALA A 20 -38.34 8.60 -3.52
CA ALA A 20 -37.45 7.49 -3.19
C ALA A 20 -36.30 7.52 -4.21
N GLN A 21 -35.13 8.00 -3.78
CA GLN A 21 -33.92 7.88 -4.55
C GLN A 21 -33.60 6.38 -4.59
N GLU A 22 -33.70 5.75 -5.76
CA GLU A 22 -33.28 4.35 -5.96
C GLU A 22 -31.81 4.23 -5.56
N LYS A 23 -31.56 3.77 -4.33
CA LYS A 23 -30.21 3.46 -3.90
C LYS A 23 -29.74 2.30 -4.76
N PRO A 24 -28.68 2.47 -5.59
CA PRO A 24 -28.18 1.39 -6.40
C PRO A 24 -27.76 0.25 -5.47
N ILE A 25 -28.17 -0.97 -5.83
CA ILE A 25 -27.83 -2.17 -5.05
C ILE A 25 -26.32 -2.35 -5.15
N GLU A 26 -25.62 -2.18 -4.04
CA GLU A 26 -24.19 -2.45 -3.95
C GLU A 26 -23.99 -3.90 -3.53
N THR A 27 -23.27 -4.66 -4.35
CA THR A 27 -22.94 -6.05 -4.05
C THR A 27 -21.47 -6.31 -4.25
N ASN A 28 -20.83 -6.84 -3.19
CA ASN A 28 -19.45 -7.30 -3.25
C ASN A 28 -19.38 -8.60 -4.05
N LEU A 29 -18.59 -8.59 -5.11
CA LEU A 29 -18.39 -9.71 -6.01
C LEU A 29 -16.97 -10.22 -5.89
N LYS A 30 -16.84 -11.49 -5.46
CA LYS A 30 -15.55 -12.18 -5.47
C LYS A 30 -15.23 -12.61 -6.90
N SER A 31 -14.05 -12.25 -7.39
CA SER A 31 -13.53 -12.70 -8.68
C SER A 31 -12.38 -13.67 -8.49
N LYS A 32 -12.19 -14.58 -9.44
CA LYS A 32 -11.07 -15.53 -9.48
C LYS A 32 -10.12 -15.17 -10.62
N ILE A 33 -8.82 -15.29 -10.37
CA ILE A 33 -7.79 -15.16 -11.41
C ILE A 33 -7.85 -16.40 -12.30
N GLU A 34 -8.05 -16.21 -13.60
CA GLU A 34 -8.03 -17.30 -14.60
C GLU A 34 -6.67 -17.41 -15.27
N ALA A 35 -6.05 -16.27 -15.62
CA ALA A 35 -4.75 -16.23 -16.27
C ALA A 35 -3.92 -15.04 -15.81
N VAL A 36 -2.59 -15.21 -15.83
CA VAL A 36 -1.62 -14.16 -15.57
C VAL A 36 -0.55 -14.23 -16.65
N THR A 37 -0.35 -13.13 -17.38
CA THR A 37 0.73 -12.99 -18.37
C THR A 37 1.76 -12.00 -17.82
N VAL A 38 2.98 -12.47 -17.59
CA VAL A 38 4.07 -11.67 -17.00
C VAL A 38 4.91 -11.04 -18.12
N TYR A 39 5.15 -9.74 -18.01
CA TYR A 39 5.99 -8.95 -18.91
C TYR A 39 7.21 -8.40 -18.15
N LEU A 40 8.17 -7.82 -18.89
CA LEU A 40 9.37 -7.19 -18.30
C LEU A 40 9.03 -6.07 -17.32
N GLN A 41 7.92 -5.37 -17.55
CA GLN A 41 7.46 -4.24 -16.73
C GLN A 41 6.00 -4.44 -16.31
N GLY A 42 5.74 -5.49 -15.54
CA GLY A 42 4.44 -5.74 -14.91
C GLY A 42 3.79 -7.04 -15.35
N ALA A 43 2.51 -7.20 -15.01
CA ALA A 43 1.75 -8.40 -15.35
C ALA A 43 0.31 -8.03 -15.73
N GLN A 44 -0.19 -8.65 -16.78
CA GLN A 44 -1.61 -8.62 -17.14
C GLN A 44 -2.33 -9.74 -16.38
N ILE A 45 -3.38 -9.38 -15.64
CA ILE A 45 -4.18 -10.30 -14.84
C ILE A 45 -5.58 -10.38 -15.42
N GLU A 46 -5.98 -11.57 -15.83
CA GLU A 46 -7.33 -11.85 -16.30
C GLU A 46 -8.14 -12.51 -15.19
N ARG A 47 -9.27 -11.90 -14.87
CA ARG A 47 -10.15 -12.34 -13.78
C ARG A 47 -11.55 -12.55 -14.30
N LYS A 48 -12.21 -13.59 -13.80
CA LYS A 48 -13.61 -13.87 -14.10
C LYS A 48 -14.43 -13.93 -12.82
N ALA A 49 -15.66 -13.46 -12.93
CA ALA A 49 -16.67 -13.57 -11.91
C ALA A 49 -18.01 -13.91 -12.57
N SER A 50 -18.88 -14.60 -11.83
CA SER A 50 -20.24 -14.91 -12.27
C SER A 50 -21.20 -14.41 -11.21
N PHE A 51 -22.22 -13.66 -11.64
CA PHE A 51 -23.17 -13.03 -10.75
C PHE A 51 -24.52 -12.89 -11.44
N THR A 52 -25.60 -13.05 -10.68
CA THR A 52 -26.96 -12.84 -11.14
C THR A 52 -27.37 -11.40 -10.85
N ILE A 53 -27.51 -10.58 -11.89
CA ILE A 53 -27.84 -9.16 -11.76
C ILE A 53 -29.37 -9.00 -11.59
N PRO A 54 -29.86 -8.34 -10.52
CA PRO A 54 -31.27 -8.03 -10.36
C PRO A 54 -31.72 -6.95 -11.36
N LYS A 55 -33.03 -6.82 -11.59
CA LYS A 55 -33.57 -5.75 -12.44
C LYS A 55 -33.27 -4.38 -11.82
N GLY A 56 -32.78 -3.44 -12.62
CA GLY A 56 -32.46 -2.07 -12.19
C GLY A 56 -30.97 -1.75 -12.21
N LYS A 57 -30.58 -0.66 -11.54
CA LYS A 57 -29.18 -0.22 -11.43
C LYS A 57 -28.47 -0.98 -10.32
N THR A 58 -27.40 -1.70 -10.67
CA THR A 58 -26.59 -2.48 -9.73
C THR A 58 -25.15 -2.01 -9.79
N ASN A 59 -24.57 -1.73 -8.63
CA ASN A 59 -23.15 -1.43 -8.46
C ASN A 59 -22.43 -2.71 -8.00
N LEU A 60 -21.57 -3.25 -8.86
CA LEU A 60 -20.76 -4.42 -8.54
C LEU A 60 -19.38 -3.96 -8.03
N VAL A 61 -19.04 -4.37 -6.82
CA VAL A 61 -17.77 -4.01 -6.18
C VAL A 61 -16.85 -5.23 -6.16
N LEU A 62 -15.76 -5.17 -6.92
CA LEU A 62 -14.71 -6.19 -6.92
C LEU A 62 -13.66 -5.85 -5.87
N THR A 63 -13.48 -6.74 -4.89
CA THR A 63 -12.48 -6.58 -3.82
C THR A 63 -11.29 -7.52 -4.03
N ASN A 64 -10.21 -7.29 -3.29
CA ASN A 64 -8.97 -8.08 -3.36
C ASN A 64 -8.30 -8.00 -4.74
N LEU A 65 -8.12 -6.77 -5.20
CA LEU A 65 -7.38 -6.42 -6.41
C LEU A 65 -6.04 -5.82 -6.01
N SER A 66 -5.03 -5.95 -6.87
CA SER A 66 -3.69 -5.39 -6.60
C SER A 66 -3.76 -3.87 -6.39
N PRO A 67 -3.07 -3.31 -5.39
CA PRO A 67 -3.05 -1.87 -5.15
C PRO A 67 -2.26 -1.09 -6.23
N PHE A 68 -1.50 -1.78 -7.07
CA PHE A 68 -0.65 -1.22 -8.12
C PHE A 68 -1.28 -1.26 -9.52
N ILE A 69 -2.61 -1.30 -9.61
CA ILE A 69 -3.33 -1.29 -10.89
C ILE A 69 -3.27 0.12 -11.50
N ASP A 70 -2.99 0.18 -12.81
CA ASP A 70 -3.20 1.39 -13.60
C ASP A 70 -4.71 1.55 -13.91
N PRO A 71 -5.38 2.62 -13.44
CA PRO A 71 -6.80 2.84 -13.73
C PRO A 71 -7.12 2.90 -15.22
N ALA A 72 -6.19 3.36 -16.06
CA ALA A 72 -6.38 3.46 -17.50
C ALA A 72 -6.33 2.09 -18.21
N SER A 73 -5.72 1.08 -17.58
CA SER A 73 -5.59 -0.26 -18.14
C SER A 73 -6.77 -1.19 -17.80
N ILE A 74 -7.77 -0.70 -17.07
CA ILE A 74 -8.91 -1.52 -16.64
C ILE A 74 -9.89 -1.69 -17.79
N SER A 75 -10.02 -2.91 -18.29
CA SER A 75 -11.05 -3.29 -19.26
C SER A 75 -12.03 -4.28 -18.64
N VAL A 76 -13.33 -4.05 -18.83
CA VAL A 76 -14.38 -4.92 -18.32
C VAL A 76 -15.21 -5.43 -19.49
N GLN A 77 -15.28 -6.75 -19.62
CA GLN A 77 -16.10 -7.42 -20.61
C GLN A 77 -17.11 -8.32 -19.92
N GLY A 78 -18.33 -8.33 -20.45
CA GLY A 78 -19.47 -9.00 -19.85
C GLY A 78 -20.27 -9.77 -20.88
N LYS A 79 -20.78 -10.95 -20.50
CA LYS A 79 -21.73 -11.72 -21.32
C LYS A 79 -23.09 -11.68 -20.62
N GLY A 80 -24.12 -11.17 -21.28
CA GLY A 80 -25.48 -11.13 -20.74
C GLY A 80 -26.30 -9.95 -21.25
N ASN A 81 -27.53 -9.82 -20.77
CA ASN A 81 -28.43 -8.71 -21.09
C ASN A 81 -28.27 -7.56 -20.08
N PHE A 82 -27.13 -6.87 -20.16
CA PHE A 82 -26.87 -5.67 -19.37
C PHE A 82 -25.96 -4.70 -20.14
N ILE A 83 -25.94 -3.44 -19.71
CA ILE A 83 -25.07 -2.40 -20.26
C ILE A 83 -24.20 -1.86 -19.13
N THR A 84 -22.89 -1.85 -19.34
CA THR A 84 -21.94 -1.23 -18.40
C THR A 84 -22.08 0.29 -18.49
N LEU A 85 -22.50 0.93 -17.40
CA LEU A 85 -22.66 2.40 -17.35
C LEU A 85 -21.34 3.11 -17.08
N SER A 86 -20.57 2.63 -16.11
CA SER A 86 -19.28 3.21 -15.73
C SER A 86 -18.42 2.18 -15.01
N VAL A 87 -17.11 2.36 -15.09
CA VAL A 87 -16.12 1.62 -14.32
C VAL A 87 -15.37 2.64 -13.48
N ASN A 88 -15.36 2.43 -12.16
CA ASN A 88 -14.68 3.32 -11.22
C ASN A 88 -13.71 2.50 -10.39
N HIS A 89 -12.48 2.99 -10.25
CA HIS A 89 -11.47 2.44 -9.36
C HIS A 89 -11.39 3.30 -8.10
N ARG A 90 -11.42 2.66 -6.92
CA ARG A 90 -11.28 3.32 -5.61
C ARG A 90 -10.32 2.49 -4.76
N ARG A 91 -9.37 3.15 -4.11
CA ARG A 91 -8.50 2.50 -3.12
C ARG A 91 -9.12 2.60 -1.74
N ASN A 92 -9.23 1.47 -1.05
CA ASN A 92 -9.66 1.44 0.34
C ASN A 92 -8.43 1.56 1.24
N TYR A 93 -8.21 2.74 1.83
CA TYR A 93 -7.06 2.98 2.73
C TYR A 93 -7.33 2.55 4.18
N LEU A 94 -8.58 2.28 4.54
CA LEU A 94 -8.98 1.89 5.90
C LEU A 94 -8.77 0.39 6.13
N GLU A 95 -8.81 -0.39 5.07
CA GLU A 95 -8.59 -1.82 5.08
C GLU A 95 -7.10 -2.09 4.88
N LYS A 96 -6.37 -2.31 5.97
CA LYS A 96 -5.01 -2.85 5.88
C LYS A 96 -5.13 -4.20 5.19
N GLU A 97 -4.60 -4.33 3.98
CA GLU A 97 -4.40 -5.63 3.36
C GLU A 97 -3.73 -6.53 4.40
N SER A 98 -4.37 -7.67 4.73
CA SER A 98 -3.70 -8.69 5.52
C SER A 98 -2.54 -9.18 4.68
N ARG A 99 -1.34 -8.63 4.92
CA ARG A 99 -0.10 -9.13 4.33
C ARG A 99 -0.12 -10.64 4.56
N SER A 100 0.04 -11.41 3.49
CA SER A 100 0.12 -12.86 3.66
C SER A 100 1.24 -13.17 4.66
N ALA A 101 1.09 -14.22 5.47
CA ALA A 101 2.11 -14.60 6.46
C ALA A 101 3.51 -14.73 5.83
N GLU A 102 3.56 -15.12 4.55
CA GLU A 102 4.78 -15.20 3.77
C GLU A 102 5.43 -13.83 3.53
N VAL A 103 4.65 -12.80 3.18
CA VAL A 103 5.17 -11.44 2.96
C VAL A 103 5.72 -10.86 4.26
N ALA A 104 5.05 -11.10 5.39
CA ALA A 104 5.55 -10.70 6.70
C ALA A 104 6.91 -11.37 7.01
N ARG A 105 6.98 -12.70 6.84
CA ARG A 105 8.21 -13.46 7.04
C ARG A 105 9.37 -12.97 6.17
N LEU A 106 9.12 -12.71 4.89
CA LEU A 106 10.15 -12.22 3.97
C LEU A 106 10.65 -10.84 4.36
N GLN A 107 9.78 -9.99 4.89
CA GLN A 107 10.15 -8.66 5.37
C GLN A 107 11.02 -8.74 6.63
N ASP A 108 10.65 -9.59 7.60
CA ASP A 108 11.44 -9.84 8.80
C ASP A 108 12.84 -10.38 8.44
N LEU A 109 12.92 -11.31 7.47
CA LEU A 109 14.19 -11.84 6.96
C LEU A 109 15.04 -10.75 6.29
N SER A 110 14.42 -9.85 5.53
CA SER A 110 15.10 -8.72 4.90
C SER A 110 15.68 -7.78 5.94
N GLU A 111 14.93 -7.47 7.00
CA GLU A 111 15.36 -6.59 8.09
C GLU A 111 16.54 -7.21 8.87
N LEU A 112 16.43 -8.48 9.24
CA LEU A 112 17.52 -9.21 9.92
C LEU A 112 18.81 -9.27 9.09
N THR A 113 18.67 -9.45 7.77
CA THR A 113 19.82 -9.43 6.86
C THR A 113 20.44 -8.04 6.77
N GLN A 114 19.61 -6.99 6.74
CA GLN A 114 20.07 -5.61 6.70
C GLN A 114 20.82 -5.24 7.99
N ASP A 115 20.32 -5.66 9.15
CA ASP A 115 20.99 -5.46 10.44
C ASP A 115 22.35 -6.16 10.48
N SER A 116 22.43 -7.38 9.94
CA SER A 116 23.70 -8.12 9.83
C SER A 116 24.71 -7.37 8.95
N ILE A 117 24.27 -6.81 7.82
CA ILE A 117 25.12 -5.99 6.94
C ILE A 117 25.63 -4.75 7.67
N ILE A 118 24.77 -4.06 8.43
CA ILE A 118 25.13 -2.86 9.19
C ILE A 118 26.16 -3.19 10.28
N LEU A 119 26.00 -4.32 10.96
CA LEU A 119 26.95 -4.78 11.98
C LEU A 119 28.34 -5.03 11.37
N GLU A 120 28.41 -5.77 10.26
CA GLU A 120 29.67 -6.06 9.58
C GLU A 120 30.35 -4.78 9.07
N GLN A 121 29.58 -3.83 8.52
CA GLN A 121 30.12 -2.53 8.09
C GLN A 121 30.68 -1.72 9.27
N SER A 122 30.03 -1.78 10.42
CA SER A 122 30.49 -1.12 11.64
C SER A 122 31.80 -1.74 12.14
N LEU A 123 31.91 -3.08 12.13
CA LEU A 123 33.15 -3.78 12.49
C LEU A 123 34.31 -3.47 11.53
N LEU A 124 34.04 -3.45 10.22
CA LEU A 124 35.04 -3.05 9.22
C LEU A 124 35.55 -1.63 9.46
N THR A 125 34.66 -0.72 9.88
CA THR A 125 35.03 0.66 10.20
C THR A 125 35.96 0.70 11.41
N VAL A 126 35.62 -0.01 12.49
CA VAL A 126 36.45 -0.10 13.70
C VAL A 126 37.83 -0.68 13.37
N TRP A 127 37.91 -1.77 12.61
CA TRP A 127 39.20 -2.37 12.25
C TRP A 127 40.04 -1.45 11.35
N ALA A 128 39.41 -0.69 10.45
CA ALA A 128 40.12 0.28 9.63
C ALA A 128 40.72 1.41 10.48
N GLU A 129 39.99 1.91 11.47
CA GLU A 129 40.48 2.91 12.43
C GLU A 129 41.61 2.36 13.29
N GLU A 130 41.49 1.13 13.79
CA GLU A 130 42.56 0.44 14.55
C GLU A 130 43.82 0.24 13.70
N GLU A 131 43.69 -0.20 12.44
CA GLU A 131 44.82 -0.35 11.53
C GLU A 131 45.52 1.00 11.31
N GLN A 132 44.75 2.06 11.07
CA GLN A 132 45.27 3.41 10.89
C GLN A 132 46.03 3.87 12.14
N PHE A 133 45.43 3.73 13.32
CA PHE A 133 46.07 4.08 14.60
C PHE A 133 47.39 3.32 14.81
N LEU A 134 47.42 2.01 14.51
CA LEU A 134 48.63 1.20 14.61
C LEU A 134 49.71 1.63 13.60
N ARG A 135 49.32 2.03 12.38
CA ARG A 135 50.25 2.54 11.36
C ARG A 135 50.84 3.88 11.77
N GLU A 136 50.03 4.79 12.28
CA GLU A 136 50.48 6.08 12.80
C GLU A 136 51.47 5.88 13.96
N ASN A 137 51.12 5.05 14.95
CA ASN A 137 52.00 4.73 16.06
C ASN A 137 53.31 4.02 15.65
N ARG A 138 53.29 3.22 14.58
CA ARG A 138 54.51 2.60 14.03
C ARG A 138 55.43 3.64 13.41
N ASN A 139 54.90 4.61 12.68
CA ASN A 139 55.70 5.68 12.06
C ASN A 139 56.35 6.57 13.13
N ILE A 140 55.66 6.88 14.23
CA ILE A 140 56.22 7.71 15.31
C ILE A 140 57.48 7.06 15.95
N LYS A 141 57.54 5.72 16.05
CA LYS A 141 58.72 5.02 16.58
C LYS A 141 59.92 4.96 15.62
N GLY A 142 59.70 5.16 14.31
CA GLY A 142 60.74 5.05 13.30
C GLY A 142 61.60 6.31 13.14
N GLU A 143 61.10 7.47 13.54
CA GLU A 143 61.67 8.76 13.14
C GLU A 143 62.15 9.67 14.28
N ALA A 144 61.86 9.38 15.56
CA ALA A 144 62.29 10.24 16.66
C ALA A 144 62.79 9.47 17.89
N THR A 145 64.06 9.69 18.19
CA THR A 145 64.67 9.50 19.51
C THR A 145 63.91 10.28 20.59
N GLY A 146 63.39 9.56 21.59
CA GLY A 146 63.05 10.08 22.93
C GLY A 146 61.67 10.73 23.09
N TYR A 147 60.71 9.97 23.61
CA TYR A 147 59.46 10.55 24.13
C TYR A 147 59.73 11.21 25.49
N GLN A 148 59.37 12.49 25.64
CA GLN A 148 59.26 13.12 26.96
C GLN A 148 57.93 12.71 27.62
N LEU A 149 57.94 12.67 28.94
CA LEU A 149 56.89 12.07 29.78
C LEU A 149 55.52 12.77 29.61
N GLU A 150 55.50 13.98 29.06
CA GLU A 150 54.31 14.78 28.78
C GLU A 150 53.45 14.20 27.63
N ASP A 151 54.05 13.57 26.62
CA ASP A 151 53.31 13.05 25.45
C ASP A 151 52.54 11.75 25.76
N LEU A 152 52.93 11.03 26.82
CA LEU A 152 52.27 9.80 27.24
C LEU A 152 50.97 10.06 28.03
N GLN A 153 50.77 11.27 28.58
CA GLN A 153 49.54 11.61 29.30
C GLN A 153 48.36 11.91 28.38
N ALA A 154 48.61 12.26 27.11
CA ALA A 154 47.55 12.60 26.15
C ALA A 154 46.88 11.37 25.49
N ILE A 155 47.46 10.17 25.63
CA ILE A 155 46.99 8.95 24.97
C ILE A 155 46.04 8.14 25.88
N GLY A 156 45.88 8.52 27.15
CA GLY A 156 45.10 7.80 28.16
C GLY A 156 43.82 8.47 28.65
N ALA A 157 43.34 9.53 27.98
CA ALA A 157 42.12 10.26 28.35
C ALA A 157 41.10 10.26 27.21
#